data_AF-A0A5T5CN26-F1
#
_entry.id   AF-A0A5T5CN26-F1
#
_cell.length_a   1.000
_cell.length_b   1.000
_cell.length_c   1.000
_cell.angle_alpha   90.00
_cell.angle_beta   90.00
_cell.angle_gamma   90.00
#
_symmetry.space_group_name_H-M   'P 1'
#
loop_
_entity.id
_entity.type
_entity.pdbx_description
1 polymer ?
#
loop_
_entity_poly.entity_id
_entity_poly.type
_entity_poly.pdbx_seq_one_letter_code
_entity_poly.pdbx_strand_id
1 'polypeptide(L)' 'MDDWRSKPRTGRAKITEHSTEIRILLAEGKTNRQIYNLLTNKGLDISESQFNRHIKKIFRPH' A
#
# COMPACT_ATOMS: atom_id res chain seq x y z
N MET A 1 -17.52 -2.36 -22.79
CA MET A 1 -16.22 -3.04 -22.61
C MET A 1 -15.44 -2.27 -21.58
N ASP A 2 -15.33 -2.78 -20.36
CA ASP A 2 -14.48 -2.17 -19.31
C ASP A 2 -13.05 -2.61 -19.61
N ASP A 3 -12.28 -1.74 -20.29
CA ASP A 3 -10.90 -2.06 -20.66
C ASP A 3 -10.03 -2.10 -19.40
N TRP A 4 -9.85 -3.30 -18.86
CA TRP A 4 -9.05 -3.58 -17.67
C TRP A 4 -7.58 -3.14 -17.80
N ARG A 5 -7.11 -2.82 -19.02
CA ARG A 5 -5.76 -2.32 -19.31
C ARG A 5 -5.62 -0.81 -19.06
N SER A 6 -6.73 -0.08 -18.94
CA SER A 6 -6.75 1.36 -18.68
C SER A 6 -6.58 1.73 -17.21
N LYS A 7 -6.61 0.76 -16.29
CA LYS A 7 -6.39 1.05 -14.85
C LYS A 7 -4.91 1.39 -14.63
N PRO A 8 -4.59 2.60 -14.14
CA PRO A 8 -3.22 3.00 -13.89
C PRO A 8 -2.52 2.00 -12.97
N ARG A 9 -1.33 1.54 -13.33
CA ARG A 9 -0.49 0.68 -12.47
C ARG A 9 0.17 1.48 -11.35
N THR A 10 -0.59 2.36 -10.69
CA THR A 10 -0.10 3.36 -9.74
C THR A 10 0.00 2.84 -8.32
N GLY A 11 -0.58 1.68 -7.99
CA GLY A 11 -0.57 1.16 -6.61
C GLY A 11 0.81 0.98 -6.01
N ARG A 12 1.80 0.58 -6.82
CA ARG A 12 3.20 0.49 -6.38
C ARG A 12 3.84 1.86 -6.16
N ALA A 13 3.55 2.83 -7.03
CA ALA A 13 4.06 4.20 -6.92
C ALA A 13 3.51 4.86 -5.65
N LYS A 14 2.18 4.80 -5.46
CA LYS A 14 1.49 5.31 -4.25
C LYS A 14 2.06 4.72 -2.96
N ILE A 15 2.37 3.44 -2.92
CA ILE A 15 3.01 2.82 -1.73
C ILE A 15 4.46 3.22 -1.56
N THR A 16 5.18 3.47 -2.65
CA THR A 16 6.57 3.93 -2.59
C THR A 16 6.64 5.34 -2.01
N GLU A 17 5.67 6.21 -2.34
CA GLU A 17 5.55 7.56 -1.77
C GLU A 17 5.42 7.52 -0.24
N HIS A 18 4.70 6.54 0.30
CA HIS A 18 4.55 6.34 1.75
C HIS A 18 5.56 5.35 2.35
N SER A 19 6.61 4.96 1.62
CA SER A 19 7.48 3.85 2.01
C SER A 19 8.22 4.05 3.33
N THR A 20 8.69 5.27 3.59
CA THR A 20 9.34 5.64 4.85
C THR A 20 8.37 5.53 6.03
N GLU A 21 7.16 6.06 5.87
CA GLU A 21 6.14 6.01 6.91
C GLU A 21 5.68 4.57 7.18
N ILE A 22 5.46 3.78 6.13
CA ILE A 22 5.14 2.35 6.23
C ILE A 22 6.21 1.61 7.03
N ARG A 23 7.50 1.87 6.79
CA ARG A 23 8.60 1.24 7.53
C ARG A 23 8.57 1.59 9.02
N ILE A 24 8.33 2.85 9.35
CA ILE A 24 8.22 3.29 10.76
C ILE A 24 7.06 2.57 11.43
N LEU A 25 5.88 2.58 10.80
CA LEU A 25 4.68 1.95 11.37
C LEU A 25 4.82 0.42 11.50
N LEU A 26 5.52 -0.22 10.56
CA LEU A 26 5.86 -1.65 10.66
C LEU A 26 6.83 -1.91 11.83
N ALA A 27 7.84 -1.05 12.03
CA ALA A 27 8.78 -1.15 13.14
C ALA A 27 8.12 -0.91 14.51
N GLU A 28 7.10 -0.05 14.56
CA GLU A 28 6.22 0.15 15.72
C GLU A 28 5.30 -1.06 16.01
N GLY A 29 5.33 -2.10 15.17
CA GLY A 29 4.50 -3.28 15.34
C GLY A 29 3.04 -3.10 14.92
N LYS A 30 2.70 -2.05 14.16
CA LYS A 30 1.34 -1.89 13.65
C LYS A 30 1.03 -2.97 12.61
N THR A 31 -0.22 -3.42 12.64
CA THR A 31 -0.73 -4.38 11.66
C THR A 31 -0.92 -3.71 10.29
N ASN A 32 -0.84 -4.48 9.21
CA ASN A 32 -1.08 -3.97 7.86
C ASN A 32 -2.43 -3.23 7.74
N ARG A 33 -3.48 -3.72 8.40
CA ARG A 33 -4.81 -3.07 8.40
C ARG A 33 -4.79 -1.69 9.07
N GLN A 34 -4.06 -1.55 10.18
CA GLN A 34 -3.89 -0.24 10.84
C GLN A 34 -3.13 0.73 9.96
N ILE A 35 -2.05 0.27 9.31
CA ILE A 35 -1.26 1.08 8.37
C ILE A 35 -2.12 1.50 7.18
N TYR A 36 -2.89 0.57 6.62
CA TYR A 36 -3.83 0.85 5.53
C TYR A 36 -4.82 1.96 5.92
N ASN A 37 -5.52 1.81 7.05
CA ASN A 37 -6.49 2.80 7.49
C ASN A 37 -5.86 4.19 7.70
N LEU A 38 -4.66 4.26 8.27
CA LEU A 38 -3.93 5.53 8.46
C LEU A 38 -3.60 6.19 7.12
N LEU A 39 -3.12 5.41 6.15
CA LEU A 39 -2.75 5.94 4.84
C LEU A 39 -3.97 6.28 3.99
N THR A 40 -5.07 5.52 4.08
CA THR A 40 -6.33 5.85 3.41
C THR A 40 -6.89 7.17 3.91
N ASN A 41 -6.82 7.43 5.22
CA ASN A 41 -7.19 8.75 5.78
C ASN A 41 -6.28 9.89 5.28
N LYS A 42 -5.07 9.58 4.80
CA LYS A 42 -4.12 10.53 4.20
C LYS A 42 -4.26 10.66 2.67
N GLY A 43 -5.23 9.99 2.06
CA GLY A 43 -5.46 10.04 0.61
C GLY A 43 -4.87 8.87 -0.18
N LEU A 44 -4.47 7.78 0.48
CA LEU A 44 -4.08 6.55 -0.21
C LEU A 44 -5.28 5.91 -0.89
N ASP A 45 -5.39 6.16 -2.19
CA ASP A 45 -6.44 5.63 -3.05
C ASP A 45 -5.99 4.31 -3.71
N ILE A 46 -5.95 3.24 -2.92
CA ILE A 46 -5.83 1.85 -3.37
C ILE A 46 -6.69 0.93 -2.48
N SER A 47 -7.03 -0.25 -2.98
CA SER A 47 -7.73 -1.25 -2.15
C SER A 47 -6.78 -1.91 -1.14
N GLU A 48 -7.35 -2.34 0.00
CA GLU A 48 -6.60 -3.05 1.05
C GLU A 48 -5.90 -4.30 0.52
N SER A 49 -6.51 -5.03 -0.43
CA SER A 49 -5.90 -6.20 -1.06
C SER A 49 -4.66 -5.84 -1.89
N GLN A 50 -4.69 -4.72 -2.61
CA GLN A 50 -3.52 -4.20 -3.34
C GLN A 50 -2.44 -3.75 -2.37
N PHE A 51 -2.83 -3.04 -1.31
CA PHE A 51 -1.93 -2.62 -0.23
C PHE A 51 -1.17 -3.82 0.35
N ASN A 52 -1.89 -4.85 0.81
CA ASN A 52 -1.30 -6.06 1.38
C ASN A 52 -0.35 -6.78 0.42
N ARG A 53 -0.73 -6.90 -0.86
CA ARG A 53 0.11 -7.51 -1.89
C ARG A 53 1.43 -6.75 -2.07
N HIS A 54 1.35 -5.43 -2.15
CA HIS A 54 2.53 -4.59 -2.31
C HIS A 54 3.39 -4.53 -1.05
N ILE A 55 2.78 -4.49 0.15
CA ILE A 55 3.51 -4.58 1.42
C ILE A 55 4.35 -5.84 1.48
N LYS A 56 3.73 -6.99 1.16
CA LYS A 56 4.42 -8.28 1.11
C LYS A 56 5.58 -8.23 0.12
N LYS A 57 5.34 -7.72 -1.10
CA LYS A 57 6.36 -7.67 -2.16
C LYS A 57 7.54 -6.71 -1.86
N ILE A 58 7.29 -5.59 -1.20
CA ILE A 58 8.29 -4.51 -1.03
C ILE A 58 9.02 -4.61 0.31
N PHE A 59 8.31 -4.92 1.39
CA PHE A 59 8.85 -4.86 2.76
C PHE A 59 9.02 -6.23 3.42
N ARG A 60 8.49 -7.30 2.83
CA ARG A 60 8.69 -8.69 3.29
C ARG A 60 9.09 -9.62 2.13
N PRO A 61 10.22 -9.36 1.46
CA PRO A 61 10.74 -10.30 0.47
C PRO A 61 11.25 -11.55 1.21
N HIS A 62 10.44 -12.60 1.20
CA HIS A 62 10.92 -13.97 1.38
C HIS A 62 11.03 -14.60 0.00
#